data_AF-A0A9P5AXJ6-F1
#
_entry.id   AF-A0A9P5AXJ6-F1
#
_cell.length_a   1.000
_cell.length_b   1.000
_cell.length_c   1.000
_cell.angle_alpha   90.00
_cell.angle_beta   90.00
_cell.angle_gamma   90.00
#
_symmetry.space_group_name_H-M   'P 1'
#
loop_
_entity.id
_entity.type
_entity.pdbx_description
1 polymer ?
#
loop_
_entity_poly.entity_id
_entity_poly.type
_entity_poly.pdbx_seq_one_letter_code
_entity_poly.pdbx_strand_id
1 'polypeptide(L)'
;MASDLSAPPILSTPDDHILEVPAADSIPTFTLSDDALRETYEVVRTADEIRAGGWRRIGLQFPDFMLVDAPRVVEALLKEFSTHDAKEEGKAE
;
A
#
# COMPACT_ATOMS: atom_id res chain seq x y z
N MET A 1 43.33 -5.67 39.93
CA MET A 1 42.75 -7.00 40.23
C MET A 1 41.72 -7.28 39.16
N ALA A 2 41.91 -8.37 38.41
CA ALA A 2 41.11 -8.78 37.27
C ALA A 2 40.12 -9.86 37.72
N SER A 3 38.82 -9.60 37.67
CA SER A 3 37.65 -10.51 37.68
C SER A 3 36.46 -9.57 37.91
N ASP A 4 35.58 -9.32 36.96
CA ASP A 4 34.58 -10.28 36.53
C ASP A 4 34.31 -10.11 35.03
N LEU A 5 34.38 -11.21 34.31
CA LEU A 5 33.81 -11.36 32.98
C LEU A 5 32.29 -11.16 33.14
N SER A 6 31.84 -9.91 32.97
CA SER A 6 30.42 -9.55 32.95
C SER A 6 29.72 -10.49 31.97
N ALA A 7 29.01 -11.47 32.50
CA ALA A 7 28.29 -12.45 31.72
C ALA A 7 27.42 -11.72 30.67
N PRO A 8 27.31 -12.24 29.43
CA PRO A 8 26.35 -11.70 28.49
C PRO A 8 24.96 -11.73 29.14
N PRO A 9 24.14 -10.68 28.95
CA PRO A 9 22.81 -10.64 29.53
C PRO A 9 22.02 -11.87 29.07
N ILE A 10 21.38 -12.55 30.02
CA ILE A 10 20.51 -13.68 29.72
C ILE A 10 19.37 -13.21 28.82
N LEU A 11 19.32 -13.75 27.59
CA LEU A 11 18.18 -13.61 26.69
C LEU A 11 17.06 -14.51 27.20
N SER A 12 16.39 -14.08 28.27
CA SER A 12 15.05 -14.54 28.58
C SER A 12 14.11 -13.86 27.59
N THR A 13 13.98 -14.40 26.39
CA THR A 13 12.78 -14.16 25.60
C THR A 13 11.65 -14.85 26.37
N PRO A 14 10.71 -14.11 26.99
CA PRO A 14 9.52 -14.76 27.49
C PRO A 14 8.85 -15.46 26.30
N ASP A 15 8.57 -16.76 26.45
CA ASP A 15 7.80 -17.60 25.52
C ASP A 15 6.38 -17.06 25.25
N ASP A 16 6.01 -15.90 25.83
CA ASP A 16 4.74 -15.22 25.64
C ASP A 16 4.63 -14.51 24.29
N HIS A 17 5.71 -14.46 23.49
CA HIS A 17 5.60 -14.21 22.05
C HIS A 17 5.13 -15.48 21.33
N ILE A 18 3.99 -16.01 21.76
CA ILE A 18 3.13 -16.76 20.84
C ILE A 18 2.84 -15.77 19.72
N LEU A 19 3.43 -16.05 18.56
CA LEU A 19 3.05 -15.42 17.30
C LEU A 19 1.57 -15.72 17.14
N GLU A 20 0.74 -14.81 17.64
CA GLU A 20 -0.69 -14.81 17.41
C GLU A 20 -0.84 -14.68 15.91
N VAL A 21 -1.00 -15.83 15.25
CA VAL A 21 -1.40 -15.89 13.85
C VAL A 21 -2.72 -15.14 13.86
N PRO A 22 -2.82 -13.92 13.29
CA PRO A 22 -4.08 -13.23 13.29
C PRO A 22 -5.06 -14.18 12.62
N ALA A 23 -6.08 -14.55 13.38
CA ALA A 23 -7.06 -15.55 12.99
C ALA A 23 -7.45 -15.26 11.54
N ALA A 24 -7.42 -16.29 10.70
CA ALA A 24 -7.82 -16.24 9.29
C ALA A 24 -9.33 -15.94 9.11
N ASP A 25 -9.96 -15.24 10.05
CA ASP A 25 -11.38 -14.95 10.18
C ASP A 25 -11.76 -13.56 9.68
N SER A 26 -10.83 -12.86 9.05
CA SER A 26 -11.17 -11.69 8.25
C SER A 26 -10.26 -11.69 7.04
N ILE A 27 -10.55 -12.57 6.08
CA ILE A 27 -10.22 -12.21 4.69
C ILE A 27 -11.00 -10.91 4.48
N PRO A 28 -10.36 -9.73 4.43
CA PRO A 28 -11.12 -8.52 4.24
C PRO A 28 -11.61 -8.62 2.80
N THR A 29 -12.86 -9.06 2.63
CA THR A 29 -13.58 -8.87 1.38
C THR A 29 -13.87 -7.38 1.35
N PHE A 30 -12.86 -6.59 0.99
CA PHE A 30 -13.08 -5.19 0.65
C PHE A 30 -13.91 -5.21 -0.65
N THR A 31 -15.22 -5.29 -0.46
CA THR A 31 -16.24 -5.06 -1.46
C THR A 31 -16.48 -3.56 -1.59
N LEU A 32 -15.40 -2.77 -1.47
CA LEU A 32 -15.50 -1.33 -1.61
C LEU A 32 -15.93 -1.07 -3.06
N SER A 33 -16.98 -0.25 -3.20
CA SER A 33 -17.40 0.19 -4.53
C SER A 33 -16.29 1.03 -5.16
N ASP A 34 -16.24 1.06 -6.50
CA ASP A 34 -15.21 1.77 -7.26
C ASP A 34 -15.03 3.23 -6.79
N ASP A 35 -16.14 3.90 -6.47
CA ASP A 35 -16.15 5.27 -5.96
C ASP A 35 -15.51 5.40 -4.57
N ALA A 36 -15.89 4.53 -3.63
CA ALA A 36 -15.32 4.51 -2.30
C ALA A 36 -13.85 4.10 -2.30
N LEU A 37 -13.42 3.26 -3.25
CA LEU A 37 -12.01 2.91 -3.47
C LEU A 37 -11.23 4.11 -4.00
N ARG A 38 -11.79 4.86 -4.95
CA ARG A 38 -11.18 6.09 -5.45
C ARG A 38 -11.00 7.14 -4.36
N GLU A 39 -11.98 7.28 -3.46
CA GLU A 39 -11.90 8.21 -2.32
C GLU A 39 -10.91 7.72 -1.25
N THR A 40 -11.02 6.46 -0.82
CA THR A 40 -10.20 5.88 0.26
C THR A 40 -8.71 5.82 -0.09
N TYR A 41 -8.39 5.48 -1.34
CA TYR A 41 -7.01 5.41 -1.83
C TYR A 41 -6.56 6.70 -2.51
N GLU A 42 -7.35 7.78 -2.45
CA GLU A 42 -7.07 9.08 -3.08
C GLU A 42 -6.54 8.94 -4.52
N VAL A 43 -7.19 8.07 -5.32
CA VAL A 43 -6.72 7.64 -6.65
C VAL A 43 -6.52 8.84 -7.58
N VAL A 44 -7.45 9.78 -7.55
CA VAL A 44 -7.42 11.00 -8.40
C VAL A 44 -6.21 11.86 -8.06
N ARG A 45 -5.97 12.11 -6.77
CA ARG A 45 -4.84 12.91 -6.32
C ARG A 45 -3.52 12.26 -6.69
N THR A 46 -3.42 10.95 -6.46
CA THR A 46 -2.22 10.17 -6.78
C THR A 46 -1.93 10.22 -8.28
N ALA A 47 -2.94 10.05 -9.14
CA ALA A 47 -2.79 10.18 -10.58
C ALA A 47 -2.30 11.58 -11.00
N ASP A 48 -2.81 12.64 -10.39
CA ASP A 48 -2.39 14.01 -10.66
C ASP A 48 -0.93 14.25 -10.25
N GLU A 49 -0.51 13.76 -9.07
CA GLU A 49 0.88 13.86 -8.60
C GLU A 49 1.86 13.10 -9.49
N ILE A 50 1.50 11.88 -9.93
CA ILE A 50 2.32 11.06 -10.84
C ILE A 50 2.50 11.78 -12.19
N ARG A 51 1.44 12.41 -12.69
CA ARG A 51 1.48 13.18 -13.94
C ARG A 51 2.28 14.46 -13.79
N ALA A 52 2.06 15.22 -12.71
CA ALA A 52 2.84 16.42 -12.41
C ALA A 52 4.34 16.10 -12.29
N GLY A 53 4.67 14.92 -11.77
CA GLY A 53 6.04 14.42 -11.72
C GLY A 53 6.59 13.95 -13.07
N GLY A 54 5.74 13.55 -14.03
CA GLY A 54 6.15 12.97 -15.32
C GLY A 54 6.70 11.54 -15.22
N TRP A 55 6.23 10.74 -14.26
CA TRP A 55 6.84 9.44 -13.97
C TRP A 55 6.26 8.37 -14.90
N ARG A 56 7.14 7.65 -15.62
CA ARG A 56 6.73 6.56 -16.53
C ARG A 56 6.50 5.22 -15.85
N ARG A 57 7.05 5.03 -14.65
CA ARG A 57 6.89 3.82 -13.82
C ARG A 57 6.90 4.22 -12.36
N ILE A 58 6.02 3.60 -11.58
CA ILE A 58 5.84 3.83 -10.16
C ILE A 58 5.75 2.49 -9.44
N GLY A 59 6.24 2.44 -8.20
CA GLY A 59 5.96 1.33 -7.29
C GLY A 59 4.84 1.75 -6.35
N LEU A 60 3.75 0.98 -6.31
CA LEU A 60 2.68 1.17 -5.33
C LEU A 60 2.92 0.20 -4.19
N GLN A 61 3.09 0.73 -2.98
CA GLN A 61 3.25 -0.07 -1.77
C GLN A 61 1.93 -0.10 -1.01
N PHE A 62 1.39 -1.31 -0.83
CA PHE A 62 0.22 -1.55 0.00
C PHE A 62 0.63 -2.40 1.20
N PRO A 63 0.08 -2.13 2.40
CA PRO A 63 0.23 -3.04 3.52
C PRO A 63 -0.56 -4.35 3.26
N ASP A 64 -0.18 -5.45 3.91
CA ASP A 64 -0.68 -6.80 3.60
C ASP A 64 -2.22 -6.91 3.62
N PHE A 65 -2.87 -6.20 4.53
CA PHE A 65 -4.33 -6.20 4.69
C PHE A 65 -5.07 -5.43 3.57
N MET A 66 -4.37 -4.60 2.78
CA MET A 66 -4.91 -3.83 1.65
C MET A 66 -4.52 -4.43 0.29
N LEU A 67 -3.72 -5.50 0.26
CA LEU A 67 -3.31 -6.14 -1.00
C LEU A 67 -4.49 -6.70 -1.80
N VAL A 68 -5.62 -6.97 -1.15
CA VAL A 68 -6.85 -7.42 -1.81
C VAL A 68 -7.41 -6.38 -2.80
N ASP A 69 -7.22 -5.08 -2.52
CA ASP A 69 -7.70 -3.99 -3.37
C ASP A 69 -6.65 -3.51 -4.37
N ALA A 70 -5.38 -3.88 -4.17
CA ALA A 70 -4.26 -3.47 -5.02
C ALA A 70 -4.52 -3.60 -6.54
N PRO A 71 -5.03 -4.74 -7.07
CA PRO A 71 -5.31 -4.84 -8.50
C PRO A 71 -6.38 -3.82 -8.96
N ARG A 72 -7.42 -3.57 -8.15
CA ARG A 72 -8.48 -2.60 -8.49
C ARG A 72 -7.97 -1.16 -8.46
N VAL A 73 -7.13 -0.82 -7.48
CA VAL A 73 -6.50 0.51 -7.41
C VAL A 73 -5.62 0.77 -8.63
N VAL A 74 -4.87 -0.23 -9.08
CA VAL A 74 -4.06 -0.13 -10.29
C VAL A 74 -4.93 0.08 -11.52
N GLU A 75 -6.02 -0.68 -11.68
CA GLU A 75 -6.96 -0.51 -12.79
C GLU A 75 -7.61 0.88 -12.79
N ALA A 76 -8.02 1.37 -11.61
CA ALA A 76 -8.58 2.71 -11.46
C ALA A 76 -7.57 3.79 -11.86
N LEU A 77 -6.32 3.70 -11.39
CA LEU A 77 -5.24 4.61 -11.79
C LEU A 77 -5.00 4.59 -13.30
N LEU A 78 -4.91 3.40 -13.91
CA LEU A 78 -4.73 3.26 -15.36
C LEU A 78 -5.88 3.91 -16.14
N LYS A 79 -7.12 3.73 -15.69
CA LYS A 79 -8.30 4.34 -16.30
C LYS A 79 -8.28 5.87 -16.19
N GLU A 80 -7.85 6.42 -15.06
CA GLU A 80 -7.67 7.87 -14.90
C GLU A 80 -6.63 8.39 -15.88
N PHE A 81 -5.48 7.71 -16.03
CA PHE A 81 -4.46 8.09 -17.00
C PHE A 81 -4.99 8.06 -18.44
N SER A 82 -5.70 6.99 -18.85
CA SER A 82 -6.28 6.90 -20.20
C SER A 82 -7.36 7.95 -20.47
N THR A 83 -8.18 8.27 -19.48
CA THR A 83 -9.24 9.29 -19.62
C THR A 83 -8.65 10.70 -19.72
N HIS A 84 -7.54 10.96 -19.02
CA HIS A 84 -6.86 12.25 -19.06
C HIS A 84 -6.01 12.46 -20.32
N ASP A 85 -5.39 11.41 -20.85
CA ASP A 85 -4.65 11.45 -22.12
C ASP A 85 -5.58 11.90 -23.27
N ALA A 86 -6.79 11.32 -23.33
CA ALA A 86 -7.82 11.74 -24.28
C ALA A 86 -8.31 13.20 -24.08
N LYS A 87 -8.20 13.75 -22.86
CA LYS A 87 -8.56 15.16 -22.56
C LYS A 87 -7.43 16.13 -22.88
N GLU A 88 -6.16 15.72 -22.82
CA GLU A 88 -5.04 16.56 -23.24
C GLU A 88 -5.00 16.73 -24.75
N GLU A 89 -5.29 15.69 -25.52
CA GLU A 89 -5.33 15.76 -26.99
C GLU A 89 -6.45 16.69 -27.51
N GLY A 90 -7.57 16.82 -26.79
CA GLY A 90 -8.68 17.72 -27.16
C GLY A 90 -8.49 19.20 -26.80
N LYS A 91 -7.40 19.59 -26.14
CA LYS A 91 -7.09 20.99 -25.77
C LYS A 91 -6.04 21.63 -26.68
N ALA A 92 -5.50 20.89 -27.65
CA ALA A 92 -4.46 21.35 -28.57
C ALA A 92 -4.99 21.88 -29.92
N GLU A 93 -6.31 22.01 -30.10
CA GLU A 93 -6.93 22.51 -31.34
C GLU A 93 -7.58 23.90 -31.16
#